data_AF-A0A227NQD9-F1
#
_entry.id   AF-A0A227NQD9-F1
#
_cell.length_a   1.000
_cell.length_b   1.000
_cell.length_c   1.000
_cell.angle_alpha   90.00
_cell.angle_beta   90.00
_cell.angle_gamma   90.00
#
_symmetry.space_group_name_H-M   'P 1'
#
loop_
_entity.id
_entity.type
_entity.pdbx_description
1 polymer ?
#
loop_
_entity_poly.entity_id
_entity_poly.type
_entity_poly.pdbx_seq_one_letter_code
_entity_poly.pdbx_strand_id
1 'polypeptide(L)'
;MNAVQIQKQKELENAVRELQSFMDITAVTLHEAQTAGRNGHILTIILREETDQIASEMYVWADKVLNKYLVLPYIIINIADILHRLKNGSVYYLKWYLSNIILFKNEEFDFKTKKDIPPISALLKKGVKKCNQHSSKAESLRRGSQHYEGTNNHPLALYTIHQTINLLFGYIGELVMGKLHSDYYILRHLNTIKDFAPVLTKIFDADNKSDMEIAKLMDEARINFPFSGVVKIKKDKVKEAQKKLNQILKEAKKIFQEQLSYCEQKAGYFSIPNDIEESTDTVIDYEKIIIDTVALYLKTEAIYCFGKVQTSVKHYYLLIFTSENKTNAVHDLAGIIRSRTKEKCSATLLIHALSEFQTATADQKHFFMNAILNGIPLFKKDSAFFEVKSLQVRSLSSAKEYLSYRNIIVNNMESWQEDYEWACYAPLKALMLHTMTEQMCLGMLRFFTGYSPNHFSLSYLLELCCYFNSEISAFFPRITEQDRNLFTLLSRSYPSLRYSGEDTFSEEDMSLLQNRYNDFAHFCTSLVKDELERIENLSAVES
;
A
#
# COMPACT_ATOMS: atom_id res chain seq x y z
N MET A 1 -15.47 30.06 14.71
CA MET A 1 -16.38 29.26 15.56
C MET A 1 -17.78 29.37 14.99
N ASN A 2 -18.26 28.32 14.32
CA ASN A 2 -19.70 28.04 14.17
C ASN A 2 -19.83 26.57 14.59
N ALA A 3 -20.23 26.36 15.84
CA ALA A 3 -20.55 25.03 16.34
C ALA A 3 -21.79 24.56 15.57
N VAL A 4 -21.57 23.76 14.52
CA VAL A 4 -22.65 22.97 13.92
C VAL A 4 -23.17 22.11 15.06
N GLN A 5 -24.38 22.42 15.54
CA GLN A 5 -25.08 21.61 16.52
C GLN A 5 -25.41 20.29 15.82
N ILE A 6 -24.50 19.32 15.89
CA ILE A 6 -24.73 17.98 15.37
C ILE A 6 -25.84 17.39 16.24
N GLN A 7 -27.09 17.41 15.75
CA GLN A 7 -28.18 16.62 16.32
C GLN A 7 -27.64 15.20 16.46
N LYS A 8 -27.52 14.70 17.71
CA LYS A 8 -26.90 13.41 18.10
C LYS A 8 -25.39 13.40 18.43
N GLN A 9 -24.82 14.52 18.87
CA GLN A 9 -23.42 14.58 19.34
C GLN A 9 -23.04 13.46 20.34
N LYS A 10 -23.91 13.14 21.31
CA LYS A 10 -23.67 12.08 22.30
C LYS A 10 -23.62 10.67 21.69
N GLU A 11 -24.45 10.40 20.66
CA GLU A 11 -24.42 9.12 19.95
C GLU A 11 -23.13 8.99 19.11
N LEU A 12 -22.69 10.11 18.52
CA LEU A 12 -21.44 10.20 17.75
C LEU A 12 -20.21 9.94 18.63
N GLU A 13 -20.15 10.54 19.82
CA GLU A 13 -19.08 10.31 20.79
C GLU A 13 -19.02 8.86 21.26
N ASN A 14 -20.18 8.23 21.51
CA ASN A 14 -20.25 6.81 21.88
C ASN A 14 -19.80 5.90 20.72
N ALA A 15 -20.23 6.20 19.49
CA ALA A 15 -19.81 5.46 18.31
C ALA A 15 -18.28 5.54 18.11
N VAL A 16 -17.69 6.73 18.26
CA VAL A 16 -16.23 6.92 18.16
C VAL A 16 -15.49 6.12 19.22
N ARG A 17 -15.95 6.11 20.47
CA ARG A 17 -15.34 5.29 21.54
C ARG A 17 -15.42 3.79 21.26
N GLU A 18 -16.55 3.31 20.74
CA GLU A 18 -16.71 1.89 20.41
C GLU A 18 -15.87 1.51 19.18
N LEU A 19 -15.77 2.38 18.16
CA LEU A 19 -14.88 2.18 17.01
C LEU A 19 -13.41 2.04 17.47
N GLN A 20 -12.95 2.87 18.41
CA GLN A 20 -11.59 2.79 18.96
C GLN A 20 -11.27 1.47 19.67
N SER A 21 -12.28 0.74 20.14
CA SER A 21 -12.05 -0.54 20.82
C SER A 21 -11.75 -1.70 19.86
N PHE A 22 -12.04 -1.54 18.57
CA PHE A 22 -11.83 -2.58 17.55
C PHE A 22 -10.96 -2.12 16.38
N MET A 23 -10.73 -0.82 16.23
CA MET A 23 -9.99 -0.24 15.11
C MET A 23 -8.81 0.60 15.59
N ASP A 24 -7.66 0.45 14.93
CA ASP A 24 -6.46 1.21 15.22
C ASP A 24 -6.53 2.60 14.57
N ILE A 25 -7.32 3.47 15.21
CA ILE A 25 -7.72 4.77 14.69
C ILE A 25 -6.74 5.86 15.13
N THR A 26 -6.26 6.64 14.16
CA THR A 26 -5.47 7.86 14.41
C THR A 26 -6.36 9.10 14.54
N ALA A 27 -7.47 9.14 13.81
CA ALA A 27 -8.48 10.20 13.94
C ALA A 27 -9.85 9.75 13.43
N VAL A 28 -10.92 10.32 13.98
CA VAL A 28 -12.25 10.28 13.38
C VAL A 28 -12.69 11.70 13.11
N THR A 29 -13.08 11.97 11.87
CA THR A 29 -13.49 13.29 11.44
C THR A 29 -14.85 13.23 10.75
N LEU A 30 -15.55 14.34 10.72
CA LEU A 30 -16.82 14.50 10.02
C LEU A 30 -16.68 15.65 9.04
N HIS A 31 -17.04 15.46 7.78
CA HIS A 31 -17.00 16.55 6.81
C HIS A 31 -18.27 16.61 5.97
N GLU A 32 -18.53 17.78 5.41
CA GLU A 32 -19.74 18.06 4.66
C GLU A 32 -19.68 17.52 3.22
N ALA A 33 -20.74 16.80 2.81
CA ALA A 33 -20.84 16.13 1.52
C ALA A 33 -21.86 16.78 0.57
N GLN A 34 -21.98 18.11 0.61
CA GLN A 34 -22.85 18.87 -0.30
C GLN A 34 -22.26 18.95 -1.71
N THR A 35 -22.47 17.93 -2.53
CA THR A 35 -22.02 17.91 -3.95
C THR A 35 -22.84 16.91 -4.76
N ALA A 36 -23.01 17.15 -6.06
CA ALA A 36 -23.58 16.18 -7.02
C ALA A 36 -25.02 15.70 -6.69
N GLY A 37 -25.81 16.53 -5.98
CA GLY A 37 -27.18 16.22 -5.57
C GLY A 37 -27.28 15.50 -4.22
N ARG A 38 -26.17 15.29 -3.51
CA ARG A 38 -26.12 14.78 -2.14
C ARG A 38 -26.10 15.93 -1.13
N ASN A 39 -26.84 15.77 -0.04
CA ASN A 39 -26.79 16.63 1.14
C ASN A 39 -26.48 15.76 2.38
N GLY A 40 -25.70 16.28 3.32
CA GLY A 40 -25.38 15.60 4.58
C GLY A 40 -23.89 15.61 4.91
N HIS A 41 -23.50 14.69 5.80
CA HIS A 41 -22.12 14.56 6.27
C HIS A 41 -21.58 13.15 5.99
N ILE A 42 -20.26 13.05 5.82
CA ILE A 42 -19.53 11.79 5.71
C ILE A 42 -18.57 11.69 6.89
N LEU A 43 -18.64 10.58 7.61
CA LEU A 43 -17.70 10.23 8.66
C LEU A 43 -16.43 9.66 8.01
N THR A 44 -15.26 10.16 8.37
CA THR A 44 -13.98 9.61 7.90
C THR A 44 -13.24 9.02 9.10
N ILE A 45 -13.16 7.70 9.12
CA ILE A 45 -12.43 6.92 10.11
C ILE A 45 -11.02 6.72 9.56
N ILE A 46 -10.05 7.32 10.23
CA ILE A 46 -8.67 7.37 9.76
C ILE A 46 -7.87 6.38 10.58
N LEU A 47 -7.37 5.34 9.93
CA LEU A 47 -6.49 4.36 10.54
C LEU A 47 -5.07 4.89 10.63
N ARG A 48 -4.30 4.37 11.60
CA ARG A 48 -2.88 4.67 11.75
C ARG A 48 -2.07 4.19 10.55
N GLU A 49 -0.93 4.82 10.31
CA GLU A 49 -0.10 4.52 9.13
C GLU A 49 0.34 3.06 9.06
N GLU A 50 0.71 2.48 10.20
CA GLU A 50 1.31 1.15 10.30
C GLU A 50 0.31 0.05 10.73
N THR A 51 -0.99 0.32 10.62
CA THR A 51 -2.03 -0.64 10.96
C THR A 51 -2.00 -1.87 10.05
N ASP A 52 -2.13 -3.07 10.62
CA ASP A 52 -2.38 -4.33 9.89
C ASP A 52 -3.85 -4.47 9.47
N GLN A 53 -4.71 -3.56 9.95
CA GLN A 53 -6.12 -3.56 9.65
C GLN A 53 -6.38 -3.09 8.22
N ILE A 54 -6.86 -4.02 7.41
CA ILE A 54 -7.22 -3.72 6.04
C ILE A 54 -8.54 -2.93 6.07
N ALA A 55 -8.52 -1.71 5.51
CA ALA A 55 -9.67 -0.81 5.53
C ALA A 55 -10.96 -1.47 5.00
N SER A 56 -10.88 -2.34 3.98
CA SER A 56 -12.02 -3.10 3.44
C SER A 56 -12.62 -4.09 4.44
N GLU A 57 -11.81 -4.71 5.29
CA GLU A 57 -12.27 -5.65 6.32
C GLU A 57 -12.90 -4.92 7.50
N MET A 58 -12.46 -3.69 7.76
CA MET A 58 -12.98 -2.88 8.85
C MET A 58 -14.38 -2.34 8.58
N TYR A 59 -14.86 -2.34 7.33
CA TYR A 59 -16.23 -1.92 7.03
C TYR A 59 -17.26 -2.77 7.78
N VAL A 60 -17.05 -4.09 7.90
CA VAL A 60 -17.96 -4.98 8.63
C VAL A 60 -18.08 -4.59 10.12
N TRP A 61 -16.97 -4.17 10.72
CA TRP A 61 -16.94 -3.75 12.12
C TRP A 61 -17.54 -2.35 12.29
N ALA A 62 -17.19 -1.43 11.41
CA ALA A 62 -17.76 -0.09 11.39
C ALA A 62 -19.28 -0.14 11.16
N ASP A 63 -19.79 -1.02 10.29
CA ASP A 63 -21.23 -1.22 10.08
C ASP A 63 -21.92 -1.67 11.37
N LYS A 64 -21.36 -2.64 12.09
CA LYS A 64 -21.94 -3.09 13.37
C LYS A 64 -22.03 -1.97 14.40
N VAL A 65 -20.98 -1.15 14.50
CA VAL A 65 -20.92 -0.04 15.47
C VAL A 65 -21.84 1.10 15.03
N LEU A 66 -21.72 1.56 13.79
CA LEU A 66 -22.48 2.71 13.29
C LEU A 66 -23.97 2.40 13.21
N ASN A 67 -24.40 1.22 12.76
CA ASN A 67 -25.83 0.88 12.73
C ASN A 67 -26.50 0.85 14.11
N LYS A 68 -25.73 0.67 15.19
CA LYS A 68 -26.23 0.72 16.57
C LYS A 68 -26.50 2.15 17.06
N TYR A 69 -25.75 3.13 16.59
CA TYR A 69 -25.85 4.52 17.08
C TYR A 69 -26.47 5.46 16.05
N LEU A 70 -26.01 5.40 14.80
CA LEU A 70 -26.33 6.33 13.73
C LEU A 70 -25.97 5.75 12.36
N VAL A 71 -26.96 5.69 11.47
CA VAL A 71 -26.75 5.33 10.07
C VAL A 71 -26.19 6.56 9.34
N LEU A 72 -24.86 6.70 9.36
CA LEU A 72 -24.15 7.71 8.59
C LEU A 72 -23.28 7.06 7.51
N PRO A 73 -23.17 7.66 6.34
CA PRO A 73 -22.17 7.28 5.35
C PRO A 73 -20.78 7.53 5.89
N TYR A 74 -19.88 6.58 5.69
CA TYR A 74 -18.52 6.67 6.19
C TYR A 74 -17.48 6.14 5.21
N ILE A 75 -16.24 6.58 5.40
CA ILE A 75 -15.06 6.11 4.68
C ILE A 75 -14.03 5.69 5.72
N ILE A 76 -13.46 4.51 5.52
CA ILE A 76 -12.28 4.04 6.26
C ILE A 76 -11.07 4.20 5.36
N ILE A 77 -10.03 4.87 5.85
CA ILE A 77 -8.82 5.14 5.08
C ILE A 77 -7.61 5.28 6.01
N ASN A 78 -6.42 4.93 5.54
CA ASN A 78 -5.18 5.14 6.27
C ASN A 78 -4.71 6.61 6.16
N ILE A 79 -4.11 7.17 7.22
CA ILE A 79 -3.56 8.53 7.18
C ILE A 79 -2.52 8.73 6.07
N ALA A 80 -1.68 7.75 5.79
CA ALA A 80 -0.71 7.82 4.69
C ALA A 80 -1.39 7.98 3.33
N ASP A 81 -2.53 7.29 3.12
CA ASP A 81 -3.32 7.42 1.90
C ASP A 81 -3.95 8.81 1.77
N ILE A 82 -4.45 9.39 2.86
CA ILE A 82 -4.97 10.76 2.86
C ILE A 82 -3.87 11.74 2.44
N LEU A 83 -2.68 11.65 3.07
CA LEU A 83 -1.56 12.53 2.78
C LEU A 83 -1.07 12.37 1.34
N HIS A 84 -0.97 11.13 0.85
CA HIS A 84 -0.62 10.83 -0.53
C HIS A 84 -1.61 11.46 -1.52
N ARG A 85 -2.91 11.27 -1.28
CA ARG A 85 -3.98 11.82 -2.13
C ARG A 85 -3.99 13.35 -2.11
N LEU A 86 -3.79 13.98 -0.96
CA LEU A 86 -3.60 15.43 -0.84
C LEU A 86 -2.41 15.89 -1.68
N LYS A 87 -1.22 15.30 -1.46
CA LYS A 87 0.03 15.65 -2.17
C LYS A 87 -0.11 15.49 -3.69
N ASN A 88 -0.95 14.56 -4.15
CA ASN A 88 -1.24 14.30 -5.56
C ASN A 88 -2.43 15.09 -6.13
N GLY A 89 -2.93 16.10 -5.39
CA GLY A 89 -3.95 17.02 -5.88
C GLY A 89 -5.37 16.47 -5.85
N SER A 90 -5.69 15.59 -4.90
CA SER A 90 -7.08 15.18 -4.68
C SER A 90 -7.89 16.34 -4.12
N VAL A 91 -8.83 16.85 -4.93
CA VAL A 91 -9.74 17.94 -4.53
C VAL A 91 -10.67 17.49 -3.41
N TYR A 92 -11.08 16.21 -3.39
CA TYR A 92 -11.90 15.65 -2.31
C TYR A 92 -11.20 15.73 -0.96
N TYR A 93 -9.96 15.26 -0.86
CA TYR A 93 -9.23 15.32 0.42
C TYR A 93 -8.81 16.74 0.78
N LEU A 94 -8.61 17.62 -0.20
CA LEU A 94 -8.41 19.05 0.08
C LEU A 94 -9.65 19.66 0.72
N LYS A 95 -10.84 19.39 0.18
CA LYS A 95 -12.12 19.80 0.79
C LYS A 95 -12.26 19.25 2.20
N TRP A 96 -11.99 17.94 2.37
CA TRP A 96 -11.98 17.31 3.69
C TRP A 96 -11.03 18.04 4.64
N TYR A 97 -9.78 18.29 4.24
CA TYR A 97 -8.79 18.97 5.09
C TYR A 97 -9.25 20.38 5.50
N LEU A 98 -9.86 21.13 4.59
CA LEU A 98 -10.31 22.51 4.82
C LEU A 98 -11.62 22.62 5.62
N SER A 99 -12.39 21.54 5.75
CA SER A 99 -13.76 21.62 6.31
C SER A 99 -14.13 20.51 7.29
N ASN A 100 -13.20 19.60 7.60
CA ASN A 100 -13.46 18.55 8.56
C ASN A 100 -13.66 19.12 9.97
N ILE A 101 -14.55 18.47 10.71
CA ILE A 101 -14.78 18.61 12.13
C ILE A 101 -14.11 17.40 12.77
N ILE A 102 -13.14 17.63 13.63
CA ILE A 102 -12.42 16.56 14.33
C ILE A 102 -13.29 16.09 15.50
N LEU A 103 -13.66 14.81 15.48
CA LEU A 103 -14.39 14.15 16.56
C LEU A 103 -13.43 13.45 17.52
N PHE A 104 -12.34 12.93 16.97
CA PHE A 104 -11.24 12.33 17.70
C PHE A 104 -9.96 12.47 16.89
N LYS A 105 -8.82 12.63 17.58
CA LYS A 105 -7.48 12.56 17.02
C LYS A 105 -6.48 12.15 18.08
N ASN A 106 -5.38 11.54 17.67
CA ASN A 106 -4.19 11.33 18.48
C ASN A 106 -3.04 12.28 18.03
N GLU A 107 -1.88 12.15 18.65
CA GLU A 107 -0.70 12.96 18.33
C GLU A 107 -0.12 12.66 16.93
N GLU A 108 -0.26 11.43 16.43
CA GLU A 108 0.20 11.04 15.09
C GLU A 108 -0.54 11.82 14.01
N PHE A 109 -1.86 11.94 14.12
CA PHE A 109 -2.66 12.73 13.20
C PHE A 109 -2.23 14.20 13.16
N ASP A 110 -2.00 14.81 14.32
CA ASP A 110 -1.56 16.21 14.40
C ASP A 110 -0.15 16.40 13.83
N PHE A 111 0.80 15.52 14.18
CA PHE A 111 2.17 15.60 13.69
C PHE A 111 2.22 15.48 12.16
N LYS A 112 1.52 14.48 11.61
CA LYS A 112 1.50 14.18 10.18
C LYS A 112 0.79 15.25 9.37
N THR A 113 -0.39 15.71 9.81
CA THR A 113 -1.12 16.76 9.09
C THR A 113 -0.33 18.08 9.05
N LYS A 114 0.44 18.41 10.10
CA LYS A 114 1.30 19.59 10.12
C LYS A 114 2.56 19.44 9.27
N LYS A 115 3.28 18.32 9.40
CA LYS A 115 4.57 18.10 8.74
C LYS A 115 4.42 17.80 7.25
N ASP A 116 3.43 16.97 6.90
CA ASP A 116 3.37 16.33 5.60
C ASP A 116 2.37 16.99 4.64
N ILE A 117 1.48 17.88 5.08
CA ILE A 117 0.54 18.56 4.17
C ILE A 117 1.19 19.81 3.58
N PRO A 118 1.36 19.88 2.25
CA PRO A 118 1.88 21.07 1.58
C PRO A 118 0.99 22.31 1.76
N PRO A 119 1.50 23.52 1.46
CA PRO A 119 0.69 24.73 1.47
C PRO A 119 -0.58 24.60 0.62
N ILE A 120 -1.70 25.11 1.14
CA ILE A 120 -3.03 25.01 0.50
C ILE A 120 -3.01 25.56 -0.94
N SER A 121 -2.27 26.65 -1.19
CA SER A 121 -2.11 27.22 -2.54
C SER A 121 -1.47 26.24 -3.52
N ALA A 122 -0.47 25.46 -3.08
CA ALA A 122 0.16 24.43 -3.88
C ALA A 122 -0.79 23.25 -4.13
N LEU A 123 -1.59 22.87 -3.13
CA LEU A 123 -2.61 21.82 -3.24
C LEU A 123 -3.72 22.20 -4.21
N LEU A 124 -4.25 23.42 -4.11
CA LEU A 124 -5.24 23.97 -5.05
C LEU A 124 -4.70 23.96 -6.48
N LYS A 125 -3.47 24.47 -6.70
CA LYS A 125 -2.83 24.47 -8.02
C LYS A 125 -2.69 23.06 -8.60
N LYS A 126 -2.32 22.07 -7.77
CA LYS A 126 -2.24 20.66 -8.17
C LYS A 126 -3.62 20.08 -8.50
N GLY A 127 -4.63 20.34 -7.67
CA GLY A 127 -6.01 19.90 -7.91
C GLY A 127 -6.57 20.44 -9.23
N VAL A 128 -6.39 21.74 -9.49
CA VAL A 128 -6.77 22.37 -10.77
C VAL A 128 -6.04 21.72 -11.94
N LYS A 129 -4.73 21.50 -11.84
CA LYS A 129 -3.94 20.84 -12.88
C LYS A 129 -4.47 19.43 -13.18
N LYS A 130 -4.71 18.62 -12.14
CA LYS A 130 -5.19 17.24 -12.28
C LYS A 130 -6.57 17.19 -12.95
N CYS A 131 -7.51 18.02 -12.52
CA CYS A 131 -8.85 18.08 -13.10
C CYS A 131 -8.85 18.62 -14.55
N ASN A 132 -7.95 19.54 -14.88
CA ASN A 132 -7.76 19.99 -16.27
C ASN A 132 -7.22 18.85 -17.15
N GLN A 133 -6.28 18.04 -16.65
CA GLN A 133 -5.78 16.86 -17.36
C GLN A 133 -6.90 15.82 -17.58
N HIS A 134 -7.67 15.52 -16.54
CA HIS A 134 -8.84 14.63 -16.61
C HIS A 134 -9.87 15.12 -17.65
N SER A 135 -10.19 16.40 -17.61
CA SER A 135 -11.13 17.03 -18.55
C SER A 135 -10.60 16.99 -19.99
N SER A 136 -9.32 17.30 -20.21
CA SER A 136 -8.68 17.25 -21.52
C SER A 136 -8.68 15.83 -22.10
N LYS A 137 -8.37 14.82 -21.28
CA LYS A 137 -8.39 13.41 -21.68
C LYS A 137 -9.80 12.97 -22.09
N ALA A 138 -10.81 13.26 -21.27
CA ALA A 138 -12.19 12.92 -21.59
C ALA A 138 -12.70 13.64 -22.85
N GLU A 139 -12.34 14.92 -23.03
CA GLU A 139 -12.70 15.70 -24.22
C GLU A 139 -12.01 15.17 -25.49
N SER A 140 -10.75 14.72 -25.39
CA SER A 140 -10.04 14.08 -26.49
C SER A 140 -10.75 12.79 -26.95
N LEU A 141 -11.09 11.91 -26.00
CA LEU A 141 -11.81 10.67 -26.31
C LEU A 141 -13.20 10.93 -26.88
N ARG A 142 -13.93 11.92 -26.34
CA ARG A 142 -15.21 12.38 -26.89
C ARG A 142 -15.08 12.87 -28.34
N ARG A 143 -14.03 13.61 -28.69
CA ARG A 143 -13.78 14.01 -30.08
C ARG A 143 -13.46 12.81 -30.97
N GLY A 144 -12.70 11.84 -30.43
CA GLY A 144 -12.45 10.56 -31.10
C GLY A 144 -13.75 9.82 -31.42
N SER A 145 -14.66 9.68 -30.46
CA SER A 145 -15.95 9.01 -30.70
C SER A 145 -16.80 9.71 -31.77
N GLN A 146 -16.82 11.04 -31.77
CA GLN A 146 -17.51 11.83 -32.81
C GLN A 146 -16.89 11.64 -34.19
N HIS A 147 -15.56 11.58 -34.27
CA HIS A 147 -14.86 11.30 -35.52
C HIS A 147 -15.25 9.92 -36.07
N TYR A 148 -15.25 8.88 -35.24
CA TYR A 148 -15.65 7.53 -35.63
C TYR A 148 -17.13 7.42 -36.00
N GLU A 149 -18.01 8.20 -35.36
CA GLU A 149 -19.41 8.32 -35.78
C GLU A 149 -19.50 8.90 -37.21
N GLY A 150 -18.70 9.93 -37.52
CA GLY A 150 -18.65 10.59 -38.82
C GLY A 150 -18.09 9.71 -39.95
N THR A 151 -17.13 8.84 -39.66
CA THR A 151 -16.56 7.88 -40.62
C THR A 151 -17.37 6.58 -40.75
N ASN A 152 -18.53 6.51 -40.10
CA ASN A 152 -19.40 5.32 -40.02
C ASN A 152 -18.76 4.09 -39.35
N ASN A 153 -17.69 4.27 -38.57
CA ASN A 153 -17.14 3.21 -37.72
C ASN A 153 -17.88 3.18 -36.36
N HIS A 154 -19.15 2.75 -36.42
CA HIS A 154 -20.05 2.75 -35.27
C HIS A 154 -19.57 1.88 -34.09
N PRO A 155 -18.94 0.70 -34.31
CA PRO A 155 -18.40 -0.09 -33.21
C PRO A 155 -17.26 0.61 -32.46
N LEU A 156 -16.30 1.21 -33.17
CA LEU A 156 -15.20 1.95 -32.54
C LEU A 156 -15.67 3.24 -31.87
N ALA A 157 -16.69 3.89 -32.43
CA ALA A 157 -17.34 5.04 -31.80
C ALA A 157 -17.93 4.63 -30.44
N LEU A 158 -18.68 3.53 -30.40
CA LEU A 158 -19.33 3.05 -29.18
C LEU A 158 -18.33 2.53 -28.14
N TYR A 159 -17.28 1.83 -28.58
CA TYR A 159 -16.12 1.46 -27.74
C TYR A 159 -15.51 2.70 -27.08
N THR A 160 -15.28 3.75 -27.86
CA THR A 160 -14.65 4.98 -27.35
C THR A 160 -15.57 5.73 -26.39
N ILE A 161 -16.90 5.74 -26.65
CA ILE A 161 -17.89 6.29 -25.72
C ILE A 161 -17.88 5.53 -24.40
N HIS A 162 -17.87 4.19 -24.43
CA HIS A 162 -17.79 3.34 -23.24
C HIS A 162 -16.57 3.69 -22.38
N GLN A 163 -15.38 3.74 -22.99
CA GLN A 163 -14.13 4.08 -22.32
C GLN A 163 -14.19 5.48 -21.70
N THR A 164 -14.78 6.44 -22.41
CA THR A 164 -14.91 7.82 -21.92
C THR A 164 -15.87 7.90 -20.73
N ILE A 165 -17.01 7.20 -20.77
CA ILE A 165 -17.98 7.17 -19.67
C ILE A 165 -17.35 6.55 -18.42
N ASN A 166 -16.68 5.40 -18.54
CA ASN A 166 -16.02 4.77 -17.40
C ASN A 166 -14.91 5.63 -16.80
N LEU A 167 -14.13 6.30 -17.65
CA LEU A 167 -13.11 7.25 -17.21
C LEU A 167 -13.76 8.40 -16.40
N LEU A 168 -14.86 8.97 -16.91
CA LEU A 168 -15.59 10.05 -16.23
C LEU A 168 -16.23 9.60 -14.93
N PHE A 169 -16.80 8.40 -14.87
CA PHE A 169 -17.35 7.83 -13.64
C PHE A 169 -16.25 7.65 -12.57
N GLY A 170 -15.07 7.16 -12.97
CA GLY A 170 -13.92 7.09 -12.07
C GLY A 170 -13.52 8.47 -11.54
N TYR A 171 -13.42 9.48 -12.42
CA TYR A 171 -13.07 10.84 -12.04
C TYR A 171 -14.11 11.50 -11.13
N ILE A 172 -15.40 11.31 -11.42
CA ILE A 172 -16.49 11.78 -10.55
C ILE A 172 -16.39 11.09 -9.20
N GLY A 173 -16.21 9.77 -9.17
CA GLY A 173 -15.96 8.99 -7.96
C GLY A 173 -14.83 9.59 -7.13
N GLU A 174 -13.66 9.85 -7.73
CA GLU A 174 -12.57 10.48 -7.00
C GLU A 174 -12.96 11.84 -6.39
N LEU A 175 -13.77 12.65 -7.09
CA LEU A 175 -14.24 13.96 -6.62
C LEU A 175 -15.29 13.91 -5.50
N VAL A 176 -16.09 12.83 -5.41
CA VAL A 176 -17.23 12.76 -4.45
C VAL A 176 -17.04 11.75 -3.33
N MET A 177 -16.15 10.76 -3.50
CA MET A 177 -15.85 9.72 -2.51
C MET A 177 -14.35 9.57 -2.24
N GLY A 178 -13.49 10.36 -2.89
CA GLY A 178 -12.04 10.33 -2.67
C GLY A 178 -11.31 9.12 -3.24
N LYS A 179 -12.01 8.17 -3.86
CA LYS A 179 -11.44 6.94 -4.43
C LYS A 179 -11.79 6.81 -5.90
N LEU A 180 -10.76 6.53 -6.71
CA LEU A 180 -10.93 6.17 -8.11
C LEU A 180 -11.48 4.75 -8.17
N HIS A 181 -12.59 4.58 -8.87
CA HIS A 181 -13.15 3.27 -9.20
C HIS A 181 -13.05 3.06 -10.70
N SER A 182 -12.84 1.82 -11.09
CA SER A 182 -12.91 1.36 -12.48
C SER A 182 -13.80 0.14 -12.52
N ASP A 183 -14.63 0.08 -13.54
CA ASP A 183 -15.44 -1.10 -13.81
C ASP A 183 -15.45 -1.34 -15.32
N TYR A 184 -15.67 -2.60 -15.70
CA TYR A 184 -15.85 -3.00 -17.09
C TYR A 184 -17.28 -2.75 -17.59
N TYR A 185 -18.25 -2.66 -16.67
CA TYR A 185 -19.68 -2.52 -16.99
C TYR A 185 -20.22 -1.18 -16.50
N ILE A 186 -20.89 -0.43 -17.39
CA ILE A 186 -21.34 0.93 -17.11
C ILE A 186 -22.33 1.00 -15.94
N LEU A 187 -23.33 0.13 -15.91
CA LEU A 187 -24.35 0.15 -14.85
C LEU A 187 -23.80 -0.34 -13.50
N ARG A 188 -22.85 -1.27 -13.52
CA ARG A 188 -22.17 -1.75 -12.30
C ARG A 188 -21.34 -0.62 -11.69
N HIS A 189 -20.58 0.11 -12.52
CA HIS A 189 -19.85 1.30 -12.09
C HIS A 189 -20.80 2.36 -11.50
N LEU A 190 -21.89 2.67 -12.21
CA LEU A 190 -22.89 3.63 -11.74
C LEU A 190 -23.44 3.23 -10.37
N ASN A 191 -23.73 1.94 -10.17
CA ASN A 191 -24.25 1.43 -8.91
C ASN A 191 -23.30 1.67 -7.72
N THR A 192 -21.99 1.69 -7.95
CA THR A 192 -20.98 1.98 -6.92
C THR A 192 -20.94 3.46 -6.53
N ILE A 193 -21.22 4.37 -7.47
CA ILE A 193 -21.10 5.82 -7.24
C ILE A 193 -22.44 6.53 -7.02
N LYS A 194 -23.58 5.88 -7.30
CA LYS A 194 -24.92 6.51 -7.31
C LYS A 194 -25.29 7.20 -5.99
N ASP A 195 -24.87 6.65 -4.86
CA ASP A 195 -25.20 7.22 -3.55
C ASP A 195 -24.46 8.53 -3.32
N PHE A 196 -23.25 8.67 -3.89
CA PHE A 196 -22.40 9.85 -3.77
C PHE A 196 -22.64 10.88 -4.87
N ALA A 197 -23.08 10.45 -6.05
CA ALA A 197 -23.46 11.29 -7.17
C ALA A 197 -24.86 10.95 -7.74
N PRO A 198 -25.96 11.18 -6.98
CA PRO A 198 -27.32 10.87 -7.44
C PRO A 198 -27.73 11.57 -8.73
N VAL A 199 -27.06 12.67 -9.11
CA VAL A 199 -27.30 13.33 -10.39
C VAL A 199 -27.05 12.40 -11.60
N LEU A 200 -26.17 11.41 -11.47
CA LEU A 200 -25.83 10.50 -12.56
C LEU A 200 -26.92 9.47 -12.84
N THR A 201 -27.73 9.10 -11.84
CA THR A 201 -28.86 8.17 -12.06
C THR A 201 -29.98 8.80 -12.89
N LYS A 202 -30.02 10.13 -12.97
CA LYS A 202 -30.92 10.85 -13.88
C LYS A 202 -30.45 10.82 -15.33
N ILE A 203 -29.18 10.48 -15.58
CA ILE A 203 -28.60 10.38 -16.92
C ILE A 203 -28.59 8.93 -17.41
N PHE A 204 -28.28 8.00 -16.52
CA PHE A 204 -28.41 6.56 -16.71
C PHE A 204 -29.33 6.01 -15.63
N ASP A 205 -30.55 5.65 -16.01
CA ASP A 205 -31.51 5.02 -15.12
C ASP A 205 -31.40 3.49 -15.24
N ALA A 206 -30.97 2.83 -14.17
CA ALA A 206 -30.79 1.38 -14.13
C ALA A 206 -32.12 0.61 -14.21
N ASP A 207 -33.25 1.27 -13.97
CA ASP A 207 -34.59 0.68 -14.07
C ASP A 207 -35.25 0.96 -15.43
N ASN A 208 -34.66 1.84 -16.25
CA ASN A 208 -35.14 2.17 -17.58
C ASN A 208 -34.63 1.17 -18.64
N LYS A 209 -35.55 0.56 -19.38
CA LYS A 209 -35.22 -0.45 -20.41
C LYS A 209 -34.31 0.09 -21.53
N SER A 210 -34.53 1.32 -21.99
CA SER A 210 -33.69 1.93 -23.06
C SER A 210 -32.26 2.15 -22.57
N ASP A 211 -32.11 2.59 -21.33
CA ASP A 211 -30.82 2.84 -20.70
C ASP A 211 -30.04 1.55 -20.45
N MET A 212 -30.75 0.48 -20.06
CA MET A 212 -30.17 -0.86 -19.96
C MET A 212 -29.70 -1.39 -21.32
N GLU A 213 -30.51 -1.22 -22.37
CA GLU A 213 -30.13 -1.65 -23.72
C GLU A 213 -28.88 -0.93 -24.23
N ILE A 214 -28.81 0.40 -24.06
CA ILE A 214 -27.66 1.16 -24.53
C ILE A 214 -26.40 0.88 -23.69
N ALA A 215 -26.55 0.66 -22.38
CA ALA A 215 -25.45 0.23 -21.50
C ALA A 215 -24.87 -1.12 -21.96
N LYS A 216 -25.73 -2.12 -22.15
CA LYS A 216 -25.32 -3.45 -22.65
C LYS A 216 -24.64 -3.37 -24.01
N LEU A 217 -25.17 -2.57 -24.92
CA LEU A 217 -24.58 -2.41 -26.26
C LEU A 217 -23.18 -1.80 -26.20
N MET A 218 -22.95 -0.84 -25.29
CA MET A 218 -21.62 -0.27 -25.05
C MET A 218 -20.66 -1.30 -24.43
N ASP A 219 -21.14 -2.09 -23.47
CA ASP A 219 -20.35 -3.16 -22.84
C ASP A 219 -19.99 -4.27 -23.86
N GLU A 220 -20.92 -4.65 -24.73
CA GLU A 220 -20.69 -5.58 -25.85
C GLU A 220 -19.69 -5.04 -26.87
N ALA A 221 -19.79 -3.75 -27.22
CA ALA A 221 -18.82 -3.12 -28.12
C ALA A 221 -17.41 -3.14 -27.52
N ARG A 222 -17.28 -2.93 -26.20
CA ARG A 222 -16.01 -3.07 -25.49
C ARG A 222 -15.43 -4.48 -25.60
N ILE A 223 -16.27 -5.49 -25.36
CA ILE A 223 -15.85 -6.90 -25.32
C ILE A 223 -15.48 -7.39 -26.72
N ASN A 224 -16.30 -7.08 -27.72
CA ASN A 224 -16.21 -7.73 -29.02
C ASN A 224 -15.31 -6.98 -30.01
N PHE A 225 -15.25 -5.65 -29.96
CA PHE A 225 -14.54 -4.86 -30.97
C PHE A 225 -13.03 -5.20 -31.12
N PRO A 226 -12.25 -5.42 -30.04
CA PRO A 226 -10.83 -5.77 -30.17
C PRO A 226 -10.55 -7.15 -30.78
N PHE A 227 -11.54 -8.06 -30.80
CA PHE A 227 -11.34 -9.47 -31.15
C PHE A 227 -12.20 -9.96 -32.33
N SER A 228 -13.39 -9.40 -32.51
CA SER A 228 -14.32 -9.76 -33.59
C SER A 228 -15.00 -8.50 -34.15
N GLY A 229 -14.57 -8.07 -35.33
CA GLY A 229 -15.10 -6.88 -36.02
C GLY A 229 -16.55 -7.01 -36.54
N VAL A 230 -17.37 -7.93 -35.99
CA VAL A 230 -18.63 -8.39 -36.60
C VAL A 230 -19.88 -7.73 -35.99
N VAL A 231 -19.75 -6.89 -34.95
CA VAL A 231 -20.92 -6.27 -34.32
C VAL A 231 -21.50 -5.16 -35.21
N LYS A 232 -22.68 -5.41 -35.82
CA LYS A 232 -23.43 -4.38 -36.56
C LYS A 232 -24.16 -3.46 -35.59
N ILE A 233 -23.59 -2.28 -35.34
CA ILE A 233 -24.19 -1.24 -34.49
C ILE A 233 -24.90 -0.19 -35.35
N LYS A 234 -26.16 0.12 -35.01
CA LYS A 234 -26.93 1.15 -35.70
C LYS A 234 -26.51 2.57 -35.26
N LYS A 235 -26.54 3.51 -36.20
CA LYS A 235 -26.11 4.91 -35.99
C LYS A 235 -26.94 5.67 -34.95
N ASP A 236 -28.24 5.40 -34.88
CA ASP A 236 -29.15 5.98 -33.88
C ASP A 236 -28.74 5.63 -32.45
N LYS A 237 -28.29 4.39 -32.20
CA LYS A 237 -27.76 3.97 -30.90
C LYS A 237 -26.45 4.67 -30.54
N VAL A 238 -25.55 4.88 -31.50
CA VAL A 238 -24.33 5.68 -31.26
C VAL A 238 -24.68 7.12 -30.85
N LYS A 239 -25.66 7.74 -31.52
CA LYS A 239 -26.14 9.09 -31.17
C LYS A 239 -26.76 9.16 -29.77
N GLU A 240 -27.52 8.14 -29.38
CA GLU A 240 -28.09 8.01 -28.04
C GLU A 240 -26.98 7.95 -26.97
N ALA A 241 -25.97 7.09 -27.17
CA ALA A 241 -24.82 6.98 -26.28
C ALA A 241 -24.01 8.29 -26.21
N GLN A 242 -23.80 8.97 -27.35
CA GLN A 242 -23.11 10.26 -27.41
C GLN A 242 -23.85 11.35 -26.63
N LYS A 243 -25.20 11.36 -26.67
CA LYS A 243 -26.02 12.27 -25.86
C LYS A 243 -25.81 12.05 -24.37
N LYS A 244 -25.79 10.79 -23.92
CA LYS A 244 -25.52 10.45 -22.51
C LYS A 244 -24.10 10.85 -22.09
N LEU A 245 -23.09 10.57 -22.91
CA LEU A 245 -21.71 11.01 -22.67
C LEU A 245 -21.62 12.53 -22.50
N ASN A 246 -22.27 13.31 -23.37
CA ASN A 246 -22.25 14.77 -23.28
C ASN A 246 -22.92 15.28 -21.98
N GLN A 247 -23.98 14.62 -21.52
CA GLN A 247 -24.62 14.94 -20.24
C GLN A 247 -23.69 14.63 -19.05
N ILE A 248 -23.03 13.47 -19.05
CA ILE A 248 -22.07 13.08 -17.99
C ILE A 248 -20.90 14.06 -17.95
N LEU A 249 -20.36 14.47 -19.10
CA LEU A 249 -19.30 15.48 -19.19
C LEU A 249 -19.72 16.82 -18.58
N LYS A 250 -20.96 17.25 -18.83
CA LYS A 250 -21.49 18.50 -18.27
C LYS A 250 -21.55 18.40 -16.75
N GLU A 251 -22.07 17.31 -16.21
CA GLU A 251 -22.13 17.10 -14.76
C GLU A 251 -20.74 16.97 -14.13
N ALA A 252 -19.79 16.27 -14.78
CA ALA A 252 -18.41 16.17 -14.30
C ALA A 252 -17.76 17.56 -14.15
N LYS A 253 -17.92 18.42 -15.16
CA LYS A 253 -17.40 19.81 -15.12
C LYS A 253 -18.06 20.63 -14.01
N LYS A 254 -19.38 20.48 -13.82
CA LYS A 254 -20.12 21.16 -12.76
C LYS A 254 -19.66 20.73 -11.37
N ILE A 255 -19.58 19.42 -11.12
CA ILE A 255 -19.12 18.85 -9.85
C ILE A 255 -17.70 19.35 -9.53
N PHE A 256 -16.81 19.37 -10.52
CA PHE A 256 -15.46 19.89 -10.32
C PHE A 256 -15.46 21.37 -9.90
N GLN A 257 -16.21 22.22 -10.61
CA GLN A 257 -16.31 23.64 -10.30
C GLN A 257 -16.87 23.88 -8.90
N GLU A 258 -17.93 23.17 -8.51
CA GLU A 258 -18.53 23.25 -7.17
C GLU A 258 -17.51 22.91 -6.07
N GLN A 259 -16.78 21.80 -6.21
CA GLN A 259 -15.78 21.38 -5.23
C GLN A 259 -14.61 22.35 -5.14
N LEU A 260 -14.15 22.87 -6.28
CA LEU A 260 -13.03 23.82 -6.31
C LEU A 260 -13.43 25.14 -5.65
N SER A 261 -14.56 25.73 -6.04
CA SER A 261 -15.04 26.98 -5.45
C SER A 261 -15.26 26.85 -3.94
N TYR A 262 -15.72 25.69 -3.47
CA TYR A 262 -15.82 25.42 -2.03
C TYR A 262 -14.44 25.44 -1.34
N CYS A 263 -13.43 24.79 -1.93
CA CYS A 263 -12.08 24.78 -1.39
C CYS A 263 -11.46 26.18 -1.38
N GLU A 264 -11.63 26.96 -2.45
CA GLU A 264 -11.13 28.33 -2.56
C GLU A 264 -11.75 29.25 -1.49
N GLN A 265 -13.06 29.14 -1.27
CA GLN A 265 -13.74 29.90 -0.22
C GLN A 265 -13.24 29.52 1.18
N LYS A 266 -13.12 28.22 1.49
CA LYS A 266 -12.67 27.75 2.81
C LYS A 266 -11.20 28.06 3.08
N ALA A 267 -10.36 28.03 2.04
CA ALA A 267 -8.94 28.37 2.16
C ALA A 267 -8.70 29.78 2.70
N GLY A 268 -9.58 30.75 2.37
CA GLY A 268 -9.46 32.15 2.83
C GLY A 268 -9.63 32.34 4.34
N TYR A 269 -10.26 31.39 5.03
CA TYR A 269 -10.53 31.44 6.47
C TYR A 269 -9.88 30.29 7.24
N PHE A 270 -9.03 29.50 6.57
CA PHE A 270 -8.39 28.33 7.17
C PHE A 270 -7.16 28.76 7.97
N SER A 271 -7.26 28.69 9.29
CA SER A 271 -6.13 28.84 10.20
C SER A 271 -5.51 27.47 10.48
N ILE A 272 -4.23 27.31 10.14
CA ILE A 272 -3.42 26.15 10.55
C ILE A 272 -3.41 26.14 12.09
N PRO A 273 -3.59 24.97 12.75
CA PRO A 273 -3.51 24.90 14.21
C PRO A 273 -2.14 25.40 14.69
N ASN A 274 -2.12 26.54 15.38
CA ASN A 274 -0.93 27.24 15.88
C ASN A 274 0.06 26.32 16.63
N ASP A 275 1.31 26.79 16.61
CA ASP A 275 2.52 26.22 17.19
C ASP A 275 2.36 25.73 18.63
N ILE A 276 2.85 24.53 18.88
CA ILE A 276 3.47 24.19 20.15
C ILE A 276 4.94 24.00 19.82
N GLU A 277 5.74 24.82 20.47
CA GLU A 277 7.20 24.92 20.54
C GLU A 277 7.98 23.77 19.88
N GLU A 278 8.93 24.15 19.03
CA GLU A 278 10.11 23.34 18.76
C GLU A 278 10.71 22.92 20.11
N SER A 279 10.48 21.66 20.49
CA SER A 279 11.27 21.03 21.53
C SER A 279 12.70 20.97 21.01
N THR A 280 13.53 21.83 21.57
CA THR A 280 14.99 21.83 21.58
C THR A 280 15.59 20.46 21.33
N ASP A 281 16.65 20.41 20.50
CA ASP A 281 17.55 19.27 20.33
C ASP A 281 18.06 18.75 21.69
N THR A 282 17.26 17.90 22.31
CA THR A 282 17.77 16.85 23.20
C THR A 282 18.32 15.77 22.29
N VAL A 283 19.59 15.40 22.47
CA VAL A 283 20.21 14.24 21.84
C VAL A 283 19.26 13.04 22.04
N ILE A 284 18.55 12.66 20.97
CA ILE A 284 17.60 11.55 21.03
C ILE A 284 18.43 10.27 21.10
N ASP A 285 18.39 9.62 22.27
CA ASP A 285 18.99 8.32 22.46
C ASP A 285 18.09 7.24 21.85
N TYR A 286 18.33 6.94 20.57
CA TYR A 286 17.59 5.92 19.83
C TYR A 286 17.76 4.52 20.44
N GLU A 287 18.90 4.23 21.05
CA GLU A 287 19.16 2.93 21.67
C GLU A 287 18.27 2.75 22.90
N LYS A 288 18.15 3.79 23.72
CA LYS A 288 17.20 3.79 24.84
C LYS A 288 15.76 3.61 24.38
N ILE A 289 15.33 4.31 23.33
CA ILE A 289 13.97 4.14 22.78
C ILE A 289 13.74 2.71 22.30
N ILE A 290 14.72 2.10 21.63
CA ILE A 290 14.65 0.71 21.17
C ILE A 290 14.52 -0.24 22.38
N ILE A 291 15.39 -0.09 23.39
CA ILE A 291 15.37 -0.93 24.60
C ILE A 291 14.01 -0.84 25.30
N ASP A 292 13.53 0.38 25.56
CA ASP A 292 12.26 0.63 26.25
C ASP A 292 11.06 0.07 25.44
N THR A 293 11.13 0.15 24.11
CA THR A 293 10.07 -0.35 23.22
C THR A 293 10.03 -1.87 23.21
N VAL A 294 11.18 -2.53 23.05
CA VAL A 294 11.28 -3.99 23.01
C VAL A 294 10.90 -4.59 24.36
N ALA A 295 11.45 -4.06 25.46
CA ALA A 295 11.20 -4.57 26.81
C ALA A 295 9.73 -4.39 27.27
N LEU A 296 9.03 -3.39 26.75
CA LEU A 296 7.61 -3.17 27.05
C LEU A 296 6.69 -4.07 26.21
N TYR A 297 7.14 -4.50 25.03
CA TYR A 297 6.35 -5.35 24.13
C TYR A 297 6.54 -6.86 24.36
N LEU A 298 7.73 -7.28 24.80
CA LEU A 298 8.15 -8.68 24.97
C LEU A 298 8.80 -8.89 26.33
N LYS A 299 8.70 -10.12 26.86
CA LYS A 299 9.55 -10.57 27.97
C LYS A 299 10.97 -10.81 27.46
N THR A 300 11.74 -9.73 27.37
CA THR A 300 13.09 -9.72 26.82
C THR A 300 14.12 -10.23 27.83
N GLU A 301 14.97 -11.14 27.39
CA GLU A 301 16.12 -11.64 28.14
C GLU A 301 17.40 -10.91 27.75
N ALA A 302 17.59 -10.63 26.46
CA ALA A 302 18.72 -9.83 25.96
C ALA A 302 18.44 -9.18 24.59
N ILE A 303 19.13 -8.08 24.30
CA ILE A 303 19.12 -7.33 23.04
C ILE A 303 20.57 -7.03 22.66
N TYR A 304 20.98 -7.47 21.48
CA TYR A 304 22.29 -7.20 20.89
C TYR A 304 22.12 -6.48 19.56
N CYS A 305 22.83 -5.37 19.38
CA CYS A 305 22.92 -4.70 18.09
C CYS A 305 24.16 -5.20 17.34
N PHE A 306 23.97 -5.97 16.28
CA PHE A 306 25.06 -6.57 15.51
C PHE A 306 25.38 -5.82 14.21
N GLY A 307 24.60 -4.79 13.87
CA GLY A 307 24.84 -3.94 12.72
C GLY A 307 24.16 -2.59 12.86
N LYS A 308 24.82 -1.53 12.37
CA LYS A 308 24.25 -0.18 12.27
C LYS A 308 24.58 0.38 10.90
N VAL A 309 23.59 0.98 10.25
CA VAL A 309 23.77 1.68 8.97
C VAL A 309 23.25 3.09 9.13
N GLN A 310 24.07 4.08 8.76
CA GLN A 310 23.70 5.48 8.75
C GLN A 310 23.54 5.94 7.30
N THR A 311 22.31 6.22 6.88
CA THR A 311 22.01 6.95 5.64
C THR A 311 21.28 8.25 5.99
N SER A 312 20.17 8.56 5.32
CA SER A 312 19.21 9.60 5.72
C SER A 312 18.45 9.23 7.00
N VAL A 313 18.39 7.93 7.33
CA VAL A 313 17.75 7.34 8.53
C VAL A 313 18.77 6.44 9.22
N LYS A 314 18.75 6.36 10.55
CA LYS A 314 19.53 5.36 11.30
C LYS A 314 18.85 4.01 11.23
N HIS A 315 19.56 2.97 10.80
CA HIS A 315 19.04 1.61 10.79
C HIS A 315 19.83 0.71 11.75
N TYR A 316 19.12 -0.09 12.55
CA TYR A 316 19.69 -1.02 13.52
C TYR A 316 19.33 -2.46 13.18
N TYR A 317 20.34 -3.34 13.13
CA TYR A 317 20.14 -4.79 13.07
C TYR A 317 20.27 -5.36 14.48
N LEU A 318 19.20 -5.98 14.97
CA LEU A 318 19.05 -6.36 16.37
C LEU A 318 18.76 -7.85 16.51
N LEU A 319 19.53 -8.54 17.35
CA LEU A 319 19.25 -9.90 17.82
C LEU A 319 18.63 -9.83 19.22
N ILE A 320 17.41 -10.32 19.35
CA ILE A 320 16.62 -10.23 20.57
C ILE A 320 16.29 -11.65 21.06
N PHE A 321 16.67 -11.93 22.31
CA PHE A 321 16.29 -13.15 23.00
C PHE A 321 15.13 -12.88 23.96
N THR A 322 14.14 -13.75 23.92
CA THR A 322 12.91 -13.65 24.72
C THR A 322 12.62 -14.94 25.47
N SER A 323 11.80 -14.85 26.52
CA SER A 323 11.29 -16.03 27.22
C SER A 323 9.95 -16.54 26.69
N GLU A 324 9.30 -15.81 25.78
CA GLU A 324 8.03 -16.20 25.16
C GLU A 324 7.99 -15.81 23.68
N ASN A 325 7.28 -16.62 22.89
CA ASN A 325 7.03 -16.31 21.49
C ASN A 325 5.73 -15.53 21.34
N LYS A 326 5.78 -14.39 20.64
CA LYS A 326 4.62 -13.57 20.30
C LYS A 326 4.49 -13.49 18.79
N THR A 327 3.32 -13.86 18.27
CA THR A 327 3.01 -13.77 16.84
C THR A 327 3.14 -12.33 16.35
N ASN A 328 3.66 -12.14 15.14
CA ASN A 328 3.85 -10.84 14.46
C ASN A 328 4.79 -9.83 15.14
N ALA A 329 5.49 -10.22 16.21
CA ALA A 329 6.34 -9.29 16.97
C ALA A 329 7.41 -8.56 16.14
N VAL A 330 7.97 -9.21 15.11
CA VAL A 330 8.97 -8.60 14.22
C VAL A 330 8.40 -7.38 13.50
N HIS A 331 7.18 -7.49 12.95
CA HIS A 331 6.54 -6.40 12.22
C HIS A 331 6.11 -5.28 13.17
N ASP A 332 5.41 -5.64 14.26
CA ASP A 332 4.86 -4.66 15.19
C ASP A 332 5.96 -3.81 15.84
N LEU A 333 7.04 -4.44 16.31
CA LEU A 333 8.14 -3.71 16.94
C LEU A 333 8.89 -2.83 15.95
N ALA A 334 9.10 -3.27 14.71
CA ALA A 334 9.75 -2.45 13.69
C ALA A 334 8.94 -1.16 13.43
N GLY A 335 7.61 -1.28 13.34
CA GLY A 335 6.70 -0.15 13.23
C GLY A 335 6.75 0.77 14.47
N ILE A 336 6.55 0.21 15.68
CA ILE A 336 6.55 1.00 16.92
C ILE A 336 7.87 1.77 17.09
N ILE A 337 9.02 1.16 16.79
CA ILE A 337 10.33 1.84 16.84
C ILE A 337 10.37 3.00 15.85
N ARG A 338 9.92 2.79 14.60
CA ARG A 338 9.90 3.83 13.57
C ARG A 338 8.98 4.98 13.96
N SER A 339 7.79 4.68 14.49
CA SER A 339 6.82 5.64 14.98
C SER A 339 7.36 6.47 16.16
N ARG A 340 7.88 5.81 17.22
CA ARG A 340 8.44 6.49 18.41
C ARG A 340 9.65 7.37 18.11
N THR A 341 10.39 7.05 17.06
CA THR A 341 11.57 7.81 16.63
C THR A 341 11.26 8.84 15.55
N LYS A 342 9.98 9.11 15.26
CA LYS A 342 9.53 10.07 14.24
C LYS A 342 10.14 9.79 12.85
N GLU A 343 10.27 8.51 12.52
CA GLU A 343 10.89 7.99 11.29
C GLU A 343 12.39 8.31 11.12
N LYS A 344 13.06 8.80 12.16
CA LYS A 344 14.51 9.03 12.13
C LYS A 344 15.33 7.75 12.39
N CYS A 345 14.68 6.70 12.87
CA CYS A 345 15.27 5.39 13.13
C CYS A 345 14.38 4.27 12.58
N SER A 346 15.00 3.18 12.12
CA SER A 346 14.36 1.93 11.74
C SER A 346 15.16 0.75 12.31
N ALA A 347 14.53 -0.42 12.42
CA ALA A 347 15.21 -1.60 12.95
C ALA A 347 14.74 -2.89 12.27
N THR A 348 15.69 -3.77 11.97
CA THR A 348 15.46 -5.15 11.56
C THR A 348 15.71 -6.06 12.76
N LEU A 349 14.68 -6.83 13.14
CA LEU A 349 14.62 -7.54 14.41
C LEU A 349 14.67 -9.06 14.18
N LEU A 350 15.67 -9.73 14.75
CA LEU A 350 15.81 -11.18 14.77
C LEU A 350 15.37 -11.63 16.17
N ILE A 351 14.13 -12.06 16.30
CA ILE A 351 13.52 -12.39 17.59
C ILE A 351 13.51 -13.91 17.75
N HIS A 352 14.17 -14.40 18.80
CA HIS A 352 14.24 -15.83 19.12
C HIS A 352 13.94 -16.09 20.59
N ALA A 353 13.41 -17.26 20.90
CA ALA A 353 13.38 -17.72 22.28
C ALA A 353 14.82 -18.01 22.76
N LEU A 354 15.11 -17.78 24.04
CA LEU A 354 16.43 -18.11 24.61
C LEU A 354 16.74 -19.63 24.48
N SER A 355 15.72 -20.48 24.50
CA SER A 355 15.86 -21.92 24.25
C SER A 355 16.40 -22.23 22.85
N GLU A 356 16.05 -21.43 21.83
CA GLU A 356 16.56 -21.62 20.46
C GLU A 356 18.06 -21.37 20.39
N PHE A 357 18.58 -20.41 21.18
CA PHE A 357 20.03 -20.25 21.31
C PHE A 357 20.68 -21.50 21.90
N GLN A 358 20.08 -22.11 22.93
CA GLN A 358 20.62 -23.28 23.61
C GLN A 358 20.63 -24.51 22.70
N THR A 359 19.60 -24.70 21.89
CA THR A 359 19.45 -25.84 20.98
C THR A 359 20.05 -25.61 19.59
N ALA A 360 20.40 -24.37 19.22
CA ALA A 360 21.00 -24.07 17.92
C ALA A 360 22.32 -24.83 17.72
N THR A 361 22.54 -25.28 16.49
CA THR A 361 23.75 -26.01 16.07
C THR A 361 24.39 -25.35 14.85
N ALA A 362 25.65 -25.71 14.59
CA ALA A 362 26.41 -25.34 13.39
C ALA A 362 26.30 -23.84 13.04
N ASP A 363 25.88 -23.51 11.82
CA ASP A 363 25.85 -22.14 11.30
C ASP A 363 24.91 -21.21 12.09
N GLN A 364 23.76 -21.71 12.57
CA GLN A 364 22.84 -20.88 13.34
C GLN A 364 23.45 -20.49 14.68
N LYS A 365 24.09 -21.47 15.36
CA LYS A 365 24.80 -21.21 16.62
C LYS A 365 25.97 -20.27 16.40
N HIS A 366 26.70 -20.45 15.30
CA HIS A 366 27.76 -19.53 14.90
C HIS A 366 27.24 -18.10 14.73
N PHE A 367 26.16 -17.90 13.98
CA PHE A 367 25.59 -16.57 13.76
C PHE A 367 25.20 -15.88 15.07
N PHE A 368 24.47 -16.58 15.94
CA PHE A 368 24.10 -16.02 17.25
C PHE A 368 25.32 -15.66 18.09
N MET A 369 26.32 -16.53 18.15
CA MET A 369 27.55 -16.29 18.90
C MET A 369 28.34 -15.11 18.32
N ASN A 370 28.42 -15.00 16.99
CA ASN A 370 29.05 -13.88 16.30
C ASN A 370 28.36 -12.55 16.64
N ALA A 371 27.03 -12.52 16.58
CA ALA A 371 26.24 -11.34 16.93
C ALA A 371 26.37 -10.94 18.41
N ILE A 372 26.49 -11.91 19.32
CA ILE A 372 26.70 -11.65 20.76
C ILE A 372 28.13 -11.15 21.05
N LEU A 373 29.14 -11.76 20.43
CA LEU A 373 30.55 -11.45 20.67
C LEU A 373 31.00 -10.14 20.03
N ASN A 374 30.56 -9.89 18.79
CA ASN A 374 30.99 -8.74 18.00
C ASN A 374 29.95 -7.61 17.98
N GLY A 375 28.74 -7.85 18.47
CA GLY A 375 27.69 -6.84 18.59
C GLY A 375 27.78 -6.03 19.87
N ILE A 376 27.00 -4.94 19.92
CA ILE A 376 26.89 -4.05 21.07
C ILE A 376 25.72 -4.53 21.94
N PRO A 377 25.94 -4.91 23.21
CA PRO A 377 24.86 -5.27 24.12
C PRO A 377 24.06 -4.03 24.49
N LEU A 378 22.79 -3.96 24.08
CA LEU A 378 21.88 -2.87 24.42
C LEU A 378 21.14 -3.15 25.74
N PHE A 379 20.75 -4.41 25.94
CA PHE A 379 20.08 -4.86 27.16
C PHE A 379 20.43 -6.32 27.42
N LYS A 380 20.66 -6.68 28.68
CA LYS A 380 20.82 -8.07 29.10
C LYS A 380 20.38 -8.21 30.55
N LYS A 381 19.49 -9.16 30.79
CA LYS A 381 19.05 -9.53 32.14
C LYS A 381 20.12 -10.39 32.81
N ASP A 382 20.34 -10.23 34.11
CA ASP A 382 21.34 -11.01 34.85
C ASP A 382 21.11 -12.52 34.80
N SER A 383 19.84 -12.94 34.71
CA SER A 383 19.45 -14.35 34.57
C SER A 383 19.74 -14.94 33.18
N ALA A 384 20.03 -14.11 32.17
CA ALA A 384 20.27 -14.57 30.81
C ALA A 384 21.69 -15.14 30.67
N PHE A 385 21.78 -16.47 30.66
CA PHE A 385 23.04 -17.20 30.52
C PHE A 385 23.29 -17.60 29.06
N PHE A 386 24.42 -17.15 28.52
CA PHE A 386 24.92 -17.54 27.20
C PHE A 386 26.26 -18.26 27.38
N GLU A 387 26.31 -19.56 27.07
CA GLU A 387 27.57 -20.31 27.09
C GLU A 387 28.40 -19.96 25.85
N VAL A 388 29.24 -18.93 25.98
CA VAL A 388 30.06 -18.39 24.88
C VAL A 388 31.53 -18.73 25.13
N LYS A 389 31.98 -19.94 24.74
CA LYS A 389 33.37 -20.39 24.95
C LYS A 389 34.32 -19.95 23.83
N SER A 390 33.92 -20.20 22.59
CA SER A 390 34.66 -19.80 21.39
C SER A 390 33.69 -19.78 20.20
N LEU A 391 34.02 -19.00 19.18
CA LEU A 391 33.23 -18.95 17.95
C LEU A 391 33.39 -20.29 17.21
N GLN A 392 32.29 -21.01 16.97
CA GLN A 392 32.32 -22.26 16.20
C GLN A 392 32.73 -21.97 14.75
N VAL A 393 33.41 -22.88 14.07
CA VAL A 393 33.72 -22.71 12.63
C VAL A 393 32.45 -22.95 11.81
N ARG A 394 32.15 -22.07 10.84
CA ARG A 394 31.01 -22.25 9.93
C ARG A 394 31.20 -23.47 9.03
N SER A 395 30.11 -24.19 8.76
CA SER A 395 30.12 -25.30 7.82
C SER A 395 29.76 -24.80 6.43
N LEU A 396 30.77 -24.44 5.64
CA LEU A 396 30.54 -23.97 4.28
C LEU A 396 29.89 -25.04 3.39
N SER A 397 30.16 -26.32 3.63
CA SER A 397 29.52 -27.44 2.92
C SER A 397 28.01 -27.46 3.15
N SER A 398 27.55 -27.34 4.40
CA SER A 398 26.12 -27.29 4.72
C SER A 398 25.44 -26.06 4.11
N ALA A 399 26.12 -24.91 4.12
CA ALA A 399 25.61 -23.69 3.49
C ALA A 399 25.49 -23.83 1.96
N LYS A 400 26.50 -24.42 1.29
CA LYS A 400 26.47 -24.73 -0.15
C LYS A 400 25.34 -25.71 -0.51
N GLU A 401 25.13 -26.73 0.30
CA GLU A 401 24.04 -27.70 0.11
C GLU A 401 22.66 -27.05 0.30
N TYR A 402 22.48 -26.22 1.32
CA TYR A 402 21.23 -25.49 1.52
C TYR A 402 20.93 -24.59 0.32
N LEU A 403 21.93 -23.84 -0.15
CA LEU A 403 21.82 -22.98 -1.32
C LEU A 403 21.46 -23.78 -2.59
N SER A 404 22.06 -24.95 -2.81
CA SER A 404 21.74 -25.79 -3.97
C SER A 404 20.29 -26.27 -3.95
N TYR A 405 19.75 -26.67 -2.79
CA TYR A 405 18.33 -27.00 -2.67
C TYR A 405 17.41 -25.81 -2.95
N ARG A 406 17.78 -24.59 -2.53
CA ARG A 406 17.00 -23.38 -2.87
C ARG A 406 17.01 -23.13 -4.38
N ASN A 407 18.18 -23.24 -5.02
CA ASN A 407 18.33 -23.07 -6.46
C ASN A 407 17.53 -24.12 -7.26
N ILE A 408 17.43 -25.37 -6.79
CA ILE A 408 16.58 -26.38 -7.42
C ILE A 408 15.12 -25.92 -7.45
N ILE A 409 14.60 -25.35 -6.36
CA ILE A 409 13.22 -24.86 -6.31
C ILE A 409 13.03 -23.68 -7.28
N VAL A 410 13.95 -22.72 -7.26
CA VAL A 410 13.93 -21.54 -8.15
C VAL A 410 13.95 -21.97 -9.62
N ASN A 411 14.92 -22.79 -10.02
CA ASN A 411 15.10 -23.22 -11.41
C ASN A 411 13.88 -24.02 -11.94
N ASN A 412 13.22 -24.82 -11.09
CA ASN A 412 12.00 -25.53 -11.49
C ASN A 412 10.81 -24.57 -11.66
N MET A 413 10.70 -23.53 -10.83
CA MET A 413 9.66 -22.52 -11.00
C MET A 413 9.91 -21.66 -12.23
N GLU A 414 11.16 -21.30 -12.51
CA GLU A 414 11.54 -20.55 -13.72
C GLU A 414 11.19 -21.32 -14.99
N SER A 415 11.53 -22.61 -15.07
CA SER A 415 11.19 -23.43 -16.24
C SER A 415 9.69 -23.54 -16.48
N TRP A 416 8.88 -23.62 -15.41
CA TRP A 416 7.42 -23.63 -15.52
C TRP A 416 6.83 -22.31 -16.03
N GLN A 417 7.55 -21.19 -15.90
CA GLN A 417 7.10 -19.89 -16.42
C GLN A 417 7.31 -19.76 -17.94
N GLU A 418 8.26 -20.49 -18.53
CA GLU A 418 8.57 -20.42 -19.97
C GLU A 418 7.44 -21.02 -20.84
N ASP A 419 6.65 -21.95 -20.29
CA ASP A 419 5.64 -22.73 -21.02
C ASP A 419 4.20 -22.14 -20.99
N TYR A 420 3.97 -20.95 -20.40
CA TYR A 420 2.61 -20.48 -20.07
C TYR A 420 2.15 -19.19 -20.80
N GLU A 421 0.90 -19.20 -21.32
CA GLU A 421 0.24 -18.01 -21.85
C GLU A 421 -0.17 -17.01 -20.75
N TRP A 422 0.16 -15.73 -20.97
CA TRP A 422 0.18 -14.65 -19.98
C TRP A 422 -1.18 -14.29 -19.32
N ALA A 423 -2.27 -14.26 -20.09
CA ALA A 423 -3.50 -13.57 -19.67
C ALA A 423 -4.34 -14.32 -18.62
N CYS A 424 -4.16 -15.64 -18.48
CA CYS A 424 -5.09 -16.48 -17.73
C CYS A 424 -4.71 -16.67 -16.25
N TYR A 425 -3.45 -16.38 -15.87
CA TYR A 425 -2.89 -16.77 -14.57
C TYR A 425 -1.91 -15.75 -13.94
N ALA A 426 -2.06 -14.45 -14.22
CA ALA A 426 -1.25 -13.40 -13.60
C ALA A 426 -1.09 -13.49 -12.06
N PRO A 427 -2.13 -13.85 -11.27
CA PRO A 427 -1.97 -14.10 -9.84
C PRO A 427 -0.95 -15.21 -9.50
N LEU A 428 -0.98 -16.33 -10.23
CA LEU A 428 -0.07 -17.44 -10.01
C LEU A 428 1.37 -17.03 -10.33
N LYS A 429 1.56 -16.26 -11.40
CA LYS A 429 2.89 -15.74 -11.77
C LYS A 429 3.46 -14.83 -10.69
N ALA A 430 2.64 -13.94 -10.11
CA ALA A 430 3.07 -13.10 -8.99
C ALA A 430 3.48 -13.93 -7.76
N LEU A 431 2.73 -14.99 -7.44
CA LEU A 431 3.09 -15.91 -6.35
C LEU A 431 4.39 -16.68 -6.64
N MET A 432 4.63 -17.10 -7.87
CA MET A 432 5.89 -17.74 -8.25
C MET A 432 7.06 -16.77 -8.09
N LEU A 433 6.94 -15.53 -8.56
CA LEU A 433 7.95 -14.48 -8.37
C LEU A 433 8.23 -14.21 -6.89
N HIS A 434 7.18 -14.14 -6.06
CA HIS A 434 7.29 -14.05 -4.61
C HIS A 434 8.15 -15.19 -4.05
N THR A 435 7.76 -16.43 -4.38
CA THR A 435 8.37 -17.63 -3.83
C THR A 435 9.82 -17.75 -4.27
N MET A 436 10.13 -17.49 -5.54
CA MET A 436 11.50 -17.52 -6.04
C MET A 436 12.37 -16.46 -5.34
N THR A 437 11.88 -15.22 -5.21
CA THR A 437 12.60 -14.15 -4.48
C THR A 437 12.85 -14.54 -3.03
N GLU A 438 11.85 -15.12 -2.34
CA GLU A 438 11.99 -15.64 -0.98
C GLU A 438 13.07 -16.72 -0.89
N GLN A 439 13.04 -17.74 -1.77
CA GLN A 439 14.01 -18.84 -1.78
C GLN A 439 15.44 -18.33 -2.01
N MET A 440 15.61 -17.36 -2.88
CA MET A 440 16.91 -16.72 -3.13
C MET A 440 17.41 -15.97 -1.89
N CYS A 441 16.57 -15.17 -1.24
CA CYS A 441 16.93 -14.50 0.00
C CYS A 441 17.31 -15.49 1.10
N LEU A 442 16.56 -16.59 1.26
CA LEU A 442 16.88 -17.65 2.23
C LEU A 442 18.23 -18.31 1.96
N GLY A 443 18.49 -18.63 0.69
CA GLY A 443 19.77 -19.20 0.26
C GLY A 443 20.93 -18.27 0.55
N MET A 444 20.80 -17.00 0.16
CA MET A 444 21.83 -15.98 0.41
C MET A 444 22.06 -15.73 1.89
N LEU A 445 21.01 -15.60 2.72
CA LEU A 445 21.17 -15.37 4.16
C LEU A 445 21.97 -16.50 4.81
N ARG A 446 21.61 -17.76 4.53
CA ARG A 446 22.32 -18.91 5.07
C ARG A 446 23.77 -18.97 4.56
N PHE A 447 23.99 -18.66 3.27
CA PHE A 447 25.31 -18.70 2.66
C PHE A 447 26.24 -17.60 3.17
N PHE A 448 25.81 -16.34 3.20
CA PHE A 448 26.65 -15.22 3.61
C PHE A 448 26.80 -15.09 5.12
N THR A 449 25.73 -15.36 5.89
CA THR A 449 25.73 -15.05 7.34
C THR A 449 25.66 -16.28 8.23
N GLY A 450 25.20 -17.42 7.71
CA GLY A 450 24.92 -18.62 8.50
C GLY A 450 23.56 -18.58 9.20
N TYR A 451 22.81 -17.48 9.06
CA TYR A 451 21.52 -17.30 9.68
C TYR A 451 20.40 -18.00 8.90
N SER A 452 19.50 -18.64 9.64
CA SER A 452 18.22 -19.14 9.19
C SER A 452 17.09 -18.38 9.89
N PRO A 453 16.32 -17.56 9.16
CA PRO A 453 15.24 -16.77 9.73
C PRO A 453 14.06 -17.64 10.17
N ASN A 454 13.30 -17.15 11.15
CA ASN A 454 12.01 -17.69 11.59
C ASN A 454 10.82 -16.78 11.19
N HIS A 455 11.09 -15.72 10.42
CA HIS A 455 10.12 -14.81 9.85
C HIS A 455 10.43 -14.62 8.36
N PHE A 456 9.39 -14.69 7.52
CA PHE A 456 9.55 -14.90 6.08
C PHE A 456 8.91 -13.81 5.21
N SER A 457 8.52 -12.66 5.77
CA SER A 457 8.01 -11.59 4.92
C SER A 457 9.11 -11.09 3.97
N LEU A 458 8.76 -10.86 2.70
CA LEU A 458 9.75 -10.52 1.69
C LEU A 458 10.47 -9.20 1.98
N SER A 459 9.74 -8.22 2.53
CA SER A 459 10.32 -6.95 2.99
C SER A 459 11.41 -7.16 4.05
N TYR A 460 11.18 -8.09 4.98
CA TYR A 460 12.13 -8.42 6.03
C TYR A 460 13.35 -9.16 5.50
N LEU A 461 13.13 -10.16 4.64
CA LEU A 461 14.22 -10.95 4.06
C LEU A 461 15.15 -10.10 3.19
N LEU A 462 14.58 -9.22 2.35
CA LEU A 462 15.37 -8.28 1.53
C LEU A 462 16.16 -7.30 2.41
N GLU A 463 15.56 -6.78 3.49
CA GLU A 463 16.26 -5.89 4.43
C GLU A 463 17.40 -6.62 5.15
N LEU A 464 17.19 -7.87 5.56
CA LEU A 464 18.26 -8.71 6.10
C LEU A 464 19.37 -8.94 5.09
N CYS A 465 19.05 -9.15 3.82
CA CYS A 465 20.06 -9.30 2.78
C CYS A 465 20.90 -8.02 2.59
N CYS A 466 20.30 -6.84 2.83
CA CYS A 466 21.00 -5.56 2.80
C CYS A 466 22.09 -5.43 3.88
N TYR A 467 22.07 -6.27 4.91
CA TYR A 467 23.13 -6.33 5.93
C TYR A 467 24.49 -6.71 5.32
N PHE A 468 24.51 -7.64 4.35
CA PHE A 468 25.75 -8.06 3.69
C PHE A 468 25.95 -7.42 2.32
N ASN A 469 24.88 -6.97 1.64
CA ASN A 469 25.01 -6.21 0.39
C ASN A 469 23.86 -5.21 0.19
N SER A 470 24.16 -3.92 0.29
CA SER A 470 23.14 -2.85 0.21
C SER A 470 22.50 -2.68 -1.18
N GLU A 471 23.13 -3.13 -2.25
CA GLU A 471 22.60 -3.00 -3.62
C GLU A 471 21.31 -3.81 -3.83
N ILE A 472 21.09 -4.84 -3.01
CA ILE A 472 19.87 -5.68 -3.04
C ILE A 472 18.58 -4.84 -2.93
N SER A 473 18.62 -3.73 -2.18
CA SER A 473 17.48 -2.83 -2.03
C SER A 473 17.06 -2.13 -3.33
N ALA A 474 17.95 -2.05 -4.32
CA ALA A 474 17.71 -1.34 -5.58
C ALA A 474 16.85 -2.12 -6.58
N PHE A 475 16.76 -3.45 -6.46
CA PHE A 475 15.98 -4.28 -7.38
C PHE A 475 14.47 -4.21 -7.09
N PHE A 476 14.11 -4.06 -5.83
CA PHE A 476 12.73 -3.95 -5.38
C PHE A 476 12.54 -2.68 -4.53
N PRO A 477 12.73 -1.49 -5.14
CA PRO A 477 12.61 -0.23 -4.43
C PRO A 477 11.17 -0.04 -3.92
N ARG A 478 11.01 0.84 -2.93
CA ARG A 478 9.71 1.23 -2.36
C ARG A 478 9.53 2.76 -2.39
N ILE A 479 10.21 3.40 -3.35
CA ILE A 479 10.38 4.86 -3.42
C ILE A 479 9.18 5.50 -4.12
N THR A 480 8.93 5.11 -5.39
CA THR A 480 7.82 5.66 -6.18
C THR A 480 6.50 4.91 -5.94
N GLU A 481 5.38 5.46 -6.41
CA GLU A 481 4.07 4.78 -6.37
C GLU A 481 4.10 3.47 -7.17
N GLN A 482 4.68 3.50 -8.38
CA GLN A 482 4.84 2.30 -9.20
C GLN A 482 5.69 1.25 -8.48
N ASP A 483 6.79 1.67 -7.84
CA ASP A 483 7.65 0.78 -7.05
C ASP A 483 6.89 0.09 -5.91
N ARG A 484 6.08 0.84 -5.16
CA ARG A 484 5.28 0.28 -4.07
C ARG A 484 4.18 -0.64 -4.57
N ASN A 485 3.56 -0.31 -5.70
CA ASN A 485 2.55 -1.16 -6.32
C ASN A 485 3.16 -2.48 -6.80
N LEU A 486 4.32 -2.43 -7.46
CA LEU A 486 5.09 -3.61 -7.87
C LEU A 486 5.55 -4.44 -6.66
N PHE A 487 6.01 -3.80 -5.59
CA PHE A 487 6.41 -4.52 -4.38
C PHE A 487 5.21 -5.15 -3.66
N THR A 488 4.07 -4.46 -3.64
CA THR A 488 2.81 -5.00 -3.10
C THR A 488 2.37 -6.22 -3.89
N LEU A 489 2.46 -6.15 -5.22
CA LEU A 489 2.18 -7.23 -6.16
C LEU A 489 3.11 -8.43 -5.93
N LEU A 490 4.41 -8.19 -5.75
CA LEU A 490 5.41 -9.20 -5.42
C LEU A 490 5.20 -9.81 -4.03
N SER A 491 4.75 -9.02 -3.05
CA SER A 491 4.58 -9.45 -1.66
C SER A 491 3.23 -10.11 -1.40
N ARG A 492 2.43 -10.39 -2.44
CA ARG A 492 1.13 -11.06 -2.30
C ARG A 492 1.29 -12.48 -1.79
N SER A 493 0.47 -12.83 -0.81
CA SER A 493 0.47 -14.14 -0.17
C SER A 493 -0.60 -15.07 -0.72
N TYR A 494 -0.47 -16.37 -0.47
CA TYR A 494 -1.43 -17.41 -0.88
C TYR A 494 -2.93 -17.09 -0.62
N PRO A 495 -3.33 -16.44 0.49
CA PRO A 495 -4.72 -16.00 0.69
C PRO A 495 -5.28 -15.18 -0.48
N SER A 496 -4.45 -14.36 -1.13
CA SER A 496 -4.89 -13.58 -2.29
C SER A 496 -5.37 -14.48 -3.44
N LEU A 497 -4.74 -15.63 -3.68
CA LEU A 497 -5.20 -16.58 -4.69
C LEU A 497 -6.50 -17.30 -4.33
N ARG A 498 -6.78 -17.46 -3.03
CA ARG A 498 -7.94 -18.22 -2.54
C ARG A 498 -9.20 -17.38 -2.46
N TYR A 499 -9.06 -16.08 -2.21
CA TYR A 499 -10.17 -15.21 -1.82
C TYR A 499 -10.32 -13.95 -2.68
N SER A 500 -9.34 -13.61 -3.54
CA SER A 500 -9.44 -12.46 -4.45
C SER A 500 -9.91 -12.92 -5.83
N GLY A 501 -11.17 -12.64 -6.17
CA GLY A 501 -11.76 -13.02 -7.47
C GLY A 501 -11.63 -11.97 -8.58
N GLU A 502 -11.23 -10.73 -8.24
CA GLU A 502 -11.24 -9.56 -9.14
C GLU A 502 -9.90 -8.81 -9.11
N ASP A 503 -8.77 -9.51 -9.16
CA ASP A 503 -7.49 -8.84 -9.27
C ASP A 503 -7.23 -8.42 -10.73
N THR A 504 -7.29 -7.11 -10.99
CA THR A 504 -6.87 -6.53 -12.27
C THR A 504 -5.34 -6.42 -12.29
N PHE A 505 -4.66 -7.35 -12.95
CA PHE A 505 -3.23 -7.26 -13.20
C PHE A 505 -2.97 -6.46 -14.48
N SER A 506 -2.07 -5.48 -14.41
CA SER A 506 -1.53 -4.83 -15.60
C SER A 506 -0.44 -5.71 -16.20
N GLU A 507 -0.48 -5.91 -17.53
CA GLU A 507 0.59 -6.58 -18.29
C GLU A 507 1.92 -5.89 -18.12
N GLU A 508 1.89 -4.55 -18.18
CA GLU A 508 3.07 -3.70 -18.06
C GLU A 508 3.71 -3.86 -16.68
N ASP A 509 2.91 -3.86 -15.60
CA ASP A 509 3.43 -3.99 -14.24
C ASP A 509 4.00 -5.39 -13.99
N MET A 510 3.32 -6.44 -14.47
CA MET A 510 3.85 -7.82 -14.35
C MET A 510 5.12 -8.03 -15.16
N SER A 511 5.21 -7.46 -16.37
CA SER A 511 6.42 -7.52 -17.19
C SER A 511 7.58 -6.77 -16.53
N LEU A 512 7.31 -5.60 -15.95
CA LEU A 512 8.32 -4.83 -15.22
C LEU A 512 8.78 -5.56 -13.96
N LEU A 513 7.85 -6.19 -13.24
CA LEU A 513 8.19 -6.99 -12.05
C LEU A 513 9.05 -8.21 -12.42
N GLN A 514 8.73 -8.90 -13.51
CA GLN A 514 9.54 -10.01 -14.03
C GLN A 514 10.97 -9.54 -14.36
N ASN A 515 11.12 -8.40 -15.05
CA ASN A 515 12.44 -7.88 -15.40
C ASN A 515 13.27 -7.56 -14.14
N ARG A 516 12.65 -6.93 -13.12
CA ARG A 516 13.31 -6.68 -11.84
C ARG A 516 13.74 -7.95 -11.13
N TYR A 517 12.91 -8.99 -11.16
CA TYR A 517 13.26 -10.30 -10.63
C TYR A 517 14.45 -10.91 -11.39
N ASN A 518 14.45 -10.86 -12.72
CA ASN A 518 15.56 -11.39 -13.52
C ASN A 518 16.88 -10.66 -13.20
N ASP A 519 16.85 -9.34 -13.10
CA ASP A 519 18.01 -8.52 -12.73
C ASP A 519 18.52 -8.90 -11.32
N PHE A 520 17.59 -9.04 -10.36
CA PHE A 520 17.90 -9.51 -9.01
C PHE A 520 18.52 -10.91 -9.02
N ALA A 521 17.95 -11.82 -9.80
CA ALA A 521 18.41 -13.21 -9.86
C ALA A 521 19.83 -13.34 -10.42
N HIS A 522 20.11 -12.59 -11.49
CA HIS A 522 21.45 -12.49 -12.06
C HIS A 522 22.44 -11.89 -11.06
N PHE A 523 22.07 -10.80 -10.38
CA PHE A 523 22.92 -10.18 -9.37
C PHE A 523 23.26 -11.14 -8.22
N CYS A 524 22.27 -11.82 -7.67
CA CYS A 524 22.48 -12.78 -6.58
C CYS A 524 23.37 -13.95 -7.01
N THR A 525 23.20 -14.44 -8.24
CA THR A 525 24.01 -15.52 -8.80
C THR A 525 25.47 -15.09 -8.94
N SER A 526 25.72 -13.90 -9.48
CA SER A 526 27.07 -13.33 -9.56
C SER A 526 27.68 -13.13 -8.17
N LEU A 527 26.92 -12.58 -7.22
CA LEU A 527 27.39 -12.35 -5.86
C LEU A 527 27.82 -13.65 -5.16
N VAL A 528 27.03 -14.72 -5.30
CA VAL A 528 27.39 -16.06 -4.79
C VAL A 528 28.66 -16.59 -5.47
N LYS A 529 28.77 -16.43 -6.79
CA LYS A 529 29.94 -16.89 -7.54
C LYS A 529 31.22 -16.19 -7.07
N ASP A 530 31.19 -14.86 -6.97
CA ASP A 530 32.33 -14.06 -6.53
C ASP A 530 32.77 -14.45 -5.11
N GLU A 531 31.81 -14.70 -4.22
CA GLU A 531 32.09 -15.14 -2.86
C GLU A 531 32.67 -16.56 -2.80
N LEU A 532 32.19 -17.48 -3.65
CA LEU A 532 32.77 -18.81 -3.78
C LEU A 532 34.23 -18.74 -4.24
N GLU A 533 34.52 -17.95 -5.28
CA GLU A 533 35.89 -17.74 -5.78
C GLU A 533 36.79 -17.13 -4.69
N ARG A 534 36.28 -16.15 -3.93
CA ARG A 534 36.99 -15.54 -2.80
C ARG A 534 37.35 -16.58 -1.73
N ILE A 535 36.42 -17.46 -1.37
CA ILE A 535 36.63 -18.49 -0.35
C ILE A 535 37.62 -19.56 -0.83
N GLU A 536 37.53 -19.98 -2.10
CA GLU A 536 38.45 -20.94 -2.71
C GLU A 536 39.89 -20.40 -2.74
N ASN A 537 40.06 -19.13 -3.12
CA ASN A 537 41.36 -18.46 -3.12
C ASN A 537 41.98 -18.35 -1.71
N LEU A 538 41.17 -18.10 -0.67
CA LEU A 538 41.65 -18.08 0.71
C LEU A 538 42.14 -19.46 1.16
N SER A 539 41.39 -20.52 0.82
CA SER A 539 41.78 -21.88 1.16
C SER A 539 43.06 -22.35 0.43
N ALA A 540 43.34 -21.81 -0.76
CA ALA A 540 44.54 -22.11 -1.53
C ALA A 540 45.80 -21.36 -1.06
N VAL A 541 45.65 -20.28 -0.28
CA VAL A 541 46.76 -19.51 0.31
C VAL A 541 47.16 -20.06 1.68
N GLU A 542 46.25 -20.76 2.37
CA GLU A 542 46.49 -21.43 3.66
C GLU A 542 46.99 -22.88 3.52
N SER A 543 46.97 -23.45 2.31
CA SER A 543 47.53 -24.76 1.93
C SER A 543 48.90 -24.62 1.28
#